data_AF-A0A0S7EUR5-F1
#
_entry.id   AF-A0A0S7EUR5-F1
#
_cell.length_a   1.000
_cell.length_b   1.000
_cell.length_c   1.000
_cell.angle_alpha   90.00
_cell.angle_beta   90.00
_cell.angle_gamma   90.00
#
_symmetry.space_group_name_H-M   'P 1'
#
loop_
_entity.id
_entity.type
_entity.pdbx_description
1 polymer ?
#
loop_
_entity_poly.entity_id
_entity_poly.type
_entity_poly.pdbx_seq_one_letter_code
_entity_poly.pdbx_strand_id
1 'polypeptide(L)'
;ERRYDMPNFDWRDVFNLTDRVIRMLNQYGDCLVLDKFIPLPDEDAVTHRALDLLEGGEFWAGLVFTNMFSWTTSVPPHVKFKIRMDIDIVERTNKVKDRYWDPGPRADPME
;
A
#
# COMPACT_ATOMS: atom_id res chain seq x y z
N GLU A 1 13.66 -48.81 6.22
CA GLU A 1 12.59 -49.15 7.19
C GLU A 1 12.32 -47.99 8.15
N ARG A 2 11.06 -47.78 8.58
CA ARG A 2 10.74 -46.98 9.78
C ARG A 2 11.16 -47.79 11.03
N ARG A 3 11.90 -47.17 11.96
CA ARG A 3 12.16 -47.77 13.27
C ARG A 3 10.86 -47.76 14.09
N TYR A 4 10.61 -48.86 14.80
CA TYR A 4 9.38 -49.11 15.56
C TYR A 4 9.14 -48.12 16.73
N ASP A 5 10.18 -47.40 17.15
CA ASP A 5 10.17 -46.47 18.28
C ASP A 5 10.13 -44.98 17.86
N MET A 6 9.72 -44.69 16.63
CA MET A 6 9.57 -43.29 16.18
C MET A 6 8.17 -42.75 16.52
N PRO A 7 8.08 -41.54 17.11
CA PRO A 7 6.80 -40.91 17.39
C PRO A 7 6.00 -40.65 16.10
N ASN A 8 4.67 -40.65 16.21
CA ASN A 8 3.75 -40.44 15.08
C ASN A 8 3.90 -39.08 14.37
N PHE A 9 4.57 -38.11 15.00
CA PHE A 9 4.96 -36.85 14.41
C PHE A 9 6.48 -36.76 14.42
N ASP A 10 7.09 -36.97 13.26
CA ASP A 10 8.54 -37.02 13.12
C ASP A 10 9.06 -35.73 12.44
N TRP A 11 10.37 -35.49 12.50
CA TRP A 11 11.00 -34.37 11.81
C TRP A 11 10.68 -34.37 10.31
N ARG A 12 10.50 -35.54 9.70
CA ARG A 12 10.14 -35.68 8.28
C ARG A 12 8.78 -35.06 7.96
N ASP A 13 7.83 -35.16 8.87
CA ASP A 13 6.50 -34.56 8.70
C ASP A 13 6.60 -33.04 8.83
N VAL A 14 7.44 -32.54 9.74
CA VAL A 14 7.77 -31.11 9.84
C VAL A 14 8.39 -30.60 8.54
N PHE A 15 9.42 -31.26 8.02
CA PHE A 15 10.07 -30.83 6.78
C PHE A 15 9.13 -30.88 5.56
N ASN A 16 8.27 -31.90 5.46
CA ASN A 16 7.27 -31.98 4.39
C ASN A 16 6.21 -30.86 4.50
N LEU A 17 5.77 -30.55 5.72
CA LEU A 17 4.87 -29.42 5.96
C LEU A 17 5.56 -28.08 5.61
N THR A 18 6.80 -27.88 6.04
CA THR A 18 7.58 -26.68 5.74
C THR A 18 7.81 -26.52 4.25
N ASP A 19 8.16 -27.59 3.53
CA ASP A 19 8.30 -27.55 2.07
C ASP A 19 7.00 -27.14 1.37
N ARG A 20 5.86 -27.71 1.79
CA ARG A 20 4.55 -27.32 1.26
C ARG A 20 4.23 -25.85 1.53
N VAL A 21 4.52 -25.35 2.73
CA VAL A 21 4.31 -23.95 3.09
C VAL A 21 5.21 -23.02 2.28
N ILE A 22 6.50 -23.35 2.15
CA ILE A 22 7.46 -22.56 1.35
C ILE A 22 7.01 -22.51 -0.12
N ARG A 23 6.57 -23.64 -0.69
CA ARG A 23 6.05 -23.67 -2.06
C ARG A 23 4.81 -22.80 -2.23
N MET A 24 3.89 -22.80 -1.26
CA MET A 24 2.74 -21.88 -1.29
C MET A 24 3.21 -20.42 -1.17
N LEU A 25 4.10 -20.11 -0.23
CA LEU A 25 4.61 -18.74 -0.07
C LEU A 25 5.32 -18.23 -1.33
N ASN A 26 6.09 -19.07 -2.01
CA ASN A 26 6.73 -18.70 -3.27
C ASN A 26 5.69 -18.42 -4.37
N GLN A 27 4.69 -19.29 -4.53
CA GLN A 27 3.62 -19.09 -5.51
C GLN A 27 2.80 -17.82 -5.24
N TYR A 28 2.52 -17.52 -3.98
CA TYR A 28 1.84 -16.27 -3.61
C TYR A 28 2.75 -15.06 -3.72
N GLY A 29 4.05 -15.23 -3.42
CA GLY A 29 5.07 -14.18 -3.49
C GLY A 29 5.25 -13.65 -4.91
N ASP A 30 5.16 -14.50 -5.93
CA ASP A 30 5.24 -14.09 -7.34
C ASP A 30 4.12 -13.10 -7.75
N CYS A 31 2.98 -13.11 -7.04
CA CYS A 31 1.87 -12.19 -7.27
C CYS A 31 1.98 -10.87 -6.50
N LEU A 32 3.00 -10.71 -5.64
CA LEU A 32 3.17 -9.51 -4.82
C LEU A 32 4.14 -8.54 -5.49
N VAL A 33 3.60 -7.44 -6.01
CA VAL A 33 4.43 -6.30 -6.44
C VAL A 33 4.86 -5.51 -5.21
N LEU A 34 6.11 -5.68 -4.80
CA LEU A 34 6.71 -4.96 -3.67
C LEU A 34 7.27 -3.58 -4.07
N ASP A 35 7.65 -3.42 -5.35
CA ASP A 35 8.20 -2.17 -5.86
C ASP A 35 7.08 -1.19 -6.25
N LYS A 36 6.55 -0.48 -5.26
CA LYS A 36 5.43 0.45 -5.42
C LYS A 36 5.86 1.93 -5.47
N PHE A 37 7.12 2.23 -5.19
CA PHE A 37 7.59 3.60 -5.04
C PHE A 37 8.31 4.07 -6.29
N ILE A 38 7.69 5.01 -7.01
CA ILE A 38 8.25 5.60 -8.21
C ILE A 38 8.65 7.06 -7.88
N PRO A 39 9.94 7.41 -7.95
CA PRO A 39 10.38 8.79 -7.74
C PRO A 39 10.01 9.65 -8.95
N LEU A 40 9.43 10.81 -8.70
CA LEU A 40 9.07 11.79 -9.74
C LEU A 40 9.55 13.19 -9.32
N PRO A 41 9.99 14.03 -10.28
CA PRO A 41 10.60 15.32 -9.97
C PRO A 41 9.59 16.37 -9.49
N ASP A 42 8.40 16.39 -10.10
CA ASP A 42 7.42 17.47 -9.95
C ASP A 42 6.01 16.94 -9.75
N GLU A 43 5.13 17.77 -9.19
CA GLU A 43 3.71 17.45 -8.97
C GLU A 43 2.99 17.16 -10.30
N ASP A 44 3.31 17.90 -11.37
CA ASP A 44 2.72 17.67 -12.70
C ASP A 44 3.12 16.30 -13.27
N ALA A 45 4.35 15.86 -13.03
CA ALA A 45 4.81 14.54 -13.46
C ALA A 45 4.07 13.42 -12.70
N VAL A 46 3.80 13.63 -11.41
CA VAL A 46 2.94 12.73 -10.61
C VAL A 46 1.54 12.67 -11.21
N THR A 47 0.94 13.80 -11.59
CA THR A 47 -0.39 13.82 -12.19
C THR A 47 -0.44 13.09 -13.53
N HIS A 48 0.52 13.33 -14.43
CA HIS A 48 0.56 12.64 -15.72
C HIS A 48 0.72 11.12 -15.52
N ARG A 49 1.66 10.70 -14.67
CA ARG A 49 1.88 9.28 -14.40
C ARG A 49 0.70 8.62 -13.70
N ALA A 50 0.01 9.35 -12.82
CA ALA A 50 -1.18 8.87 -12.14
C ALA A 50 -2.31 8.57 -13.13
N LEU A 51 -2.53 9.43 -14.14
CA LEU A 51 -3.56 9.19 -15.16
C LEU A 51 -3.33 7.87 -15.90
N ASP A 52 -2.09 7.57 -16.29
CA ASP A 52 -1.76 6.28 -16.93
C ASP A 52 -2.03 5.08 -15.99
N LEU A 53 -1.67 5.21 -14.71
CA LEU A 53 -1.81 4.14 -13.71
C LEU A 53 -3.25 3.93 -13.23
N LEU A 54 -4.10 4.95 -13.35
CA LEU A 54 -5.51 4.87 -13.03
C LEU A 54 -6.28 3.97 -14.01
N GLU A 55 -5.90 3.96 -15.29
CA GLU A 55 -6.49 3.04 -16.28
C GLU A 55 -6.31 1.56 -15.88
N GLY A 56 -5.17 1.23 -15.26
CA GLY A 56 -4.87 -0.10 -14.74
C GLY A 56 -5.35 -0.37 -13.32
N GLY A 57 -5.90 0.63 -12.61
CA GLY A 57 -6.24 0.52 -11.19
C GLY A 57 -5.01 0.30 -10.28
N GLU A 58 -3.82 0.69 -10.74
CA GLU A 58 -2.56 0.48 -10.03
C GLU A 58 -2.14 1.71 -9.22
N PHE A 59 -2.78 2.86 -9.45
CA PHE A 59 -2.50 4.09 -8.72
C PHE A 59 -3.16 4.09 -7.33
N TRP A 60 -2.34 4.26 -6.28
CA TRP A 60 -2.82 4.31 -4.90
C TRP A 60 -2.83 5.73 -4.36
N ALA A 61 -1.65 6.35 -4.33
CA ALA A 61 -1.46 7.72 -3.89
C ALA A 61 -0.14 8.27 -4.43
N GLY A 62 -0.12 9.57 -4.75
CA GLY A 62 1.07 10.37 -4.98
C GLY A 62 1.42 11.17 -3.74
N LEU A 63 2.69 11.17 -3.35
CA LEU A 63 3.19 11.97 -2.23
C LEU A 63 4.03 13.13 -2.76
N VAL A 64 3.60 14.37 -2.49
CA VAL A 64 4.25 15.58 -2.98
C VAL A 64 4.78 16.37 -1.79
N PHE A 65 6.09 16.57 -1.71
CA PHE A 65 6.72 17.39 -0.68
C PHE A 65 6.81 18.84 -1.15
N THR A 66 6.29 19.76 -0.33
CA THR A 66 6.17 21.19 -0.70
C THR A 66 7.28 22.07 -0.14
N ASN A 67 7.98 21.59 0.89
CA ASN A 67 9.07 22.33 1.53
C ASN A 67 10.39 21.55 1.55
N MET A 68 10.54 20.61 0.61
CA MET A 68 11.81 19.94 0.35
C MET A 68 12.27 20.29 -1.07
N PHE A 69 13.54 20.66 -1.20
CA PHE A 69 14.11 21.06 -2.48
C PHE A 69 15.35 20.23 -2.77
N SER A 70 15.70 20.10 -4.05
CA SER A 70 16.85 19.30 -4.48
C SER A 70 18.19 19.78 -3.91
N TRP A 71 18.30 21.06 -3.53
CA TRP A 71 19.50 21.65 -2.95
C TRP A 71 19.56 21.59 -1.41
N THR A 72 18.51 21.10 -0.73
CA THR A 72 18.52 20.99 0.73
C THR A 72 19.06 19.62 1.16
N THR A 73 20.18 19.61 1.89
CA THR A 73 20.82 18.37 2.36
C THR A 73 20.17 17.78 3.62
N SER A 74 19.42 18.59 4.38
CA SER A 74 18.76 18.18 5.62
C SER A 74 17.25 18.32 5.54
N VAL A 75 16.53 17.36 6.10
CA VAL A 75 15.07 17.41 6.22
C VAL A 75 14.65 18.54 7.16
N PRO A 76 13.71 19.41 6.77
CA PRO A 76 13.22 20.49 7.64
C PRO A 76 12.52 19.90 8.89
N PRO A 77 12.59 20.58 10.06
CA PRO A 77 11.96 20.09 11.29
C PRO A 77 10.46 19.82 11.20
N HIS A 78 9.76 20.54 10.31
CA HIS A 78 8.35 20.34 10.02
C HIS A 78 8.18 20.09 8.52
N VAL A 79 7.87 18.86 8.13
CA VAL A 79 7.64 18.48 6.74
C VAL A 79 6.22 18.84 6.32
N LYS A 80 6.09 19.54 5.19
CA LYS A 80 4.81 19.87 4.56
C LYS A 80 4.66 19.04 3.29
N PHE A 81 3.65 18.20 3.25
CA PHE A 81 3.37 17.34 2.12
C PHE A 81 1.90 17.40 1.72
N LYS A 82 1.62 17.03 0.48
CA LYS A 82 0.28 16.77 -0.06
C LYS A 82 0.21 15.29 -0.42
N ILE A 83 -0.90 14.66 -0.08
CA ILE A 83 -1.24 13.33 -0.60
C ILE A 83 -2.25 13.56 -1.74
N ARG A 84 -1.95 13.06 -2.93
CA ARG A 84 -2.80 13.11 -4.12
C ARG A 84 -3.35 11.71 -4.37
N MET A 85 -4.67 11.57 -4.37
CA MET A 85 -5.35 10.29 -4.57
C MET A 85 -6.47 10.48 -5.59
N ASP A 86 -6.98 9.38 -6.10
CA ASP A 86 -8.14 9.41 -6.98
C ASP A 86 -9.39 9.87 -6.23
N ILE A 87 -10.22 10.68 -6.90
CA ILE A 87 -11.42 11.28 -6.32
C ILE A 87 -12.48 10.24 -5.96
N ASP A 88 -12.46 9.08 -6.60
CA ASP A 88 -13.44 8.01 -6.36
C ASP A 88 -13.09 7.16 -5.14
N ILE A 89 -11.85 7.28 -4.61
CA ILE A 89 -11.38 6.52 -3.42
C ILE A 89 -11.17 7.40 -2.19
N VAL A 90 -11.29 8.73 -2.32
CA VAL A 90 -11.15 9.66 -1.20
C VAL A 90 -12.30 10.63 -1.08
N GLU A 91 -12.47 11.08 0.16
CA GLU A 91 -13.41 12.12 0.48
C GLU A 91 -13.18 13.42 -0.28
N ARG A 92 -14.27 14.01 -0.75
CA ARG A 92 -14.22 15.23 -1.54
C ARG A 92 -13.83 16.41 -0.66
N THR A 93 -12.75 17.09 -1.03
CA THR A 93 -12.23 18.23 -0.27
C THR A 93 -12.92 19.56 -0.57
N ASN A 94 -14.10 19.55 -1.22
CA ASN A 94 -14.83 20.78 -1.57
C ASN A 94 -15.69 21.32 -0.41
N LYS A 95 -15.93 20.50 0.63
CA LYS A 95 -16.70 20.86 1.82
C LYS A 95 -15.93 20.42 3.06
N VAL A 96 -15.99 21.24 4.10
CA VAL A 96 -15.40 20.92 5.41
C VAL A 96 -16.38 20.19 6.32
N LYS A 97 -17.69 20.37 6.08
CA LYS A 97 -18.76 19.74 6.85
C LYS A 97 -20.01 19.52 6.00
N ASP A 98 -20.86 18.62 6.46
CA ASP A 98 -22.15 18.33 5.86
C ASP A 98 -23.08 19.53 5.99
N ARG A 99 -24.00 19.69 5.02
CA ARG A 99 -24.93 20.82 4.99
C ARG A 99 -25.96 20.74 6.11
N TYR A 100 -26.40 19.53 6.42
CA TYR A 100 -27.32 19.23 7.51
C TYR A 100 -26.61 18.31 8.50
N TRP A 101 -26.96 18.45 9.78
CA TRP A 101 -26.42 17.61 10.83
C TRP A 101 -27.31 16.38 10.97
N ASP A 102 -26.72 15.20 10.78
CA ASP A 102 -27.39 13.94 11.03
C ASP A 102 -26.89 13.33 12.36
N PRO A 103 -27.79 12.92 13.26
CA PRO A 103 -27.41 12.30 14.53
C PRO A 103 -26.85 10.90 14.27
N GLY A 104 -25.57 10.69 14.60
CA GLY A 104 -24.96 9.36 14.61
C GLY A 104 -23.49 9.37 14.17
N PRO A 105 -22.78 8.25 14.36
CA PRO A 105 -21.48 8.06 13.76
C PRO A 105 -21.64 7.87 12.24
N ARG A 106 -20.75 8.49 11.45
CA ARG A 106 -20.63 8.15 10.03
C ARG A 106 -20.10 6.73 9.89
N ALA A 107 -20.82 5.89 9.16
CA ALA A 107 -20.44 4.51 8.90
C ALA A 107 -19.66 4.37 7.59
N ASP A 108 -20.00 5.18 6.59
CA ASP A 108 -19.31 5.24 5.31
C ASP A 108 -18.56 6.57 5.21
N PRO A 109 -17.23 6.54 4.97
CA PRO A 109 -16.49 7.76 4.70
C PRO A 109 -16.94 8.45 3.43
N MET A 110 -17.42 7.74 2.39
CA MET A 110 -17.70 8.23 1.02
C MET A 110 -19.13 8.71 0.75
N GLU A 111 -20.00 8.76 1.77
CA GLU A 111 -21.44 9.08 1.66
C GLU A 111 -21.75 10.58 1.55
#